data_AF-A0A0G1H1D5-F1
#
_entry.id   AF-A0A0G1H1D5-F1
#
_cell.length_a   1.000
_cell.length_b   1.000
_cell.length_c   1.000
_cell.angle_alpha   90.00
_cell.angle_beta   90.00
_cell.angle_gamma   90.00
#
_symmetry.space_group_name_H-M   'P 1'
#
loop_
_entity.id
_entity.type
_entity.pdbx_description
1 polymer ?
#
loop_
_entity_poly.entity_id
_entity_poly.type
_entity_poly.pdbx_seq_one_letter_code
_entity_poly.pdbx_strand_id
1 'polypeptide(L)'
;MDLLKTRSELDKRYQKISKTAASYDFFVAIHDFVGHIESQKFLSRKASRPGKYQYLKDIYQGIEDGKPTLSDKDLGHARVMAALDLGRIKKNNVSENNVFWRKREFFRKTAGEVYNQLVVSL
;
A
#
# COMPACT_ATOMS: atom_id res chain seq x y z
N MET A 1 -5.95 -0.74 -23.94
CA MET A 1 -6.22 -0.52 -22.51
C MET A 1 -7.64 -0.03 -22.40
N ASP A 2 -8.49 -0.75 -21.68
CA ASP A 2 -9.88 -0.34 -21.43
C ASP A 2 -9.90 0.60 -20.22
N LEU A 3 -10.12 1.89 -20.47
CA LEU A 3 -10.09 2.94 -19.44
C LEU A 3 -11.25 2.82 -18.44
N LEU A 4 -12.43 2.37 -18.90
CA LEU A 4 -13.61 2.18 -18.05
C LEU A 4 -13.38 1.02 -17.08
N LYS A 5 -12.85 -0.11 -17.58
CA LYS A 5 -12.46 -1.24 -16.74
C LYS A 5 -11.36 -0.84 -15.76
N THR A 6 -10.36 -0.09 -16.21
CA THR A 6 -9.26 0.40 -15.36
C THR A 6 -9.78 1.26 -14.21
N ARG A 7 -10.65 2.22 -14.51
CA ARG A 7 -11.27 3.09 -13.50
C ARG A 7 -12.12 2.28 -12.51
N SER A 8 -12.97 1.39 -13.00
CA SER A 8 -13.80 0.54 -12.13
C SER A 8 -12.97 -0.32 -11.16
N GLU A 9 -11.87 -0.91 -11.64
CA GLU A 9 -10.97 -1.72 -10.81
C GLU A 9 -10.17 -0.89 -9.80
N LEU A 10 -9.82 0.36 -10.15
CA LEU A 10 -9.19 1.32 -9.26
C LEU A 10 -10.16 1.76 -8.16
N ASP A 11 -11.40 2.12 -8.53
CA ASP A 11 -12.47 2.52 -7.62
C ASP A 11 -12.75 1.43 -6.59
N LYS A 12 -12.92 0.17 -7.03
CA LYS A 12 -13.16 -0.98 -6.13
C LYS A 12 -12.06 -1.12 -5.08
N ARG A 13 -10.80 -1.01 -5.47
CA ARG A 13 -9.65 -1.17 -4.55
C ARG A 13 -9.53 0.00 -3.59
N TYR A 14 -9.73 1.23 -4.07
CA TYR A 14 -9.76 2.39 -3.18
C TYR A 14 -10.91 2.33 -2.17
N GLN A 15 -12.12 1.93 -2.60
CA GLN A 15 -13.27 1.75 -1.71
C GLN A 15 -12.99 0.70 -0.63
N LYS A 16 -12.26 -0.37 -0.94
CA LYS A 16 -11.80 -1.35 0.04
C LYS A 16 -10.92 -0.66 1.12
N ILE A 17 -9.93 0.15 0.74
CA ILE A 17 -9.09 0.90 1.69
C ILE A 17 -9.94 1.84 2.56
N SER A 18 -10.87 2.56 1.95
CA SER A 18 -11.71 3.54 2.65
C SER A 18 -12.59 2.92 3.72
N LYS A 19 -13.17 1.73 3.44
CA LYS A 19 -14.11 1.04 4.32
C LYS A 19 -13.46 0.08 5.32
N THR A 20 -12.23 -0.35 5.07
CA THR A 20 -11.56 -1.33 5.94
C THR A 20 -11.15 -0.67 7.25
N ALA A 21 -11.60 -1.26 8.36
CA ALA A 21 -11.22 -0.85 9.70
C ALA A 21 -9.71 -1.02 9.93
N ALA A 22 -9.15 -0.24 10.85
CA ALA A 22 -7.75 -0.34 11.22
C ALA A 22 -7.41 -1.76 11.72
N SER A 23 -6.67 -2.50 10.91
CA SER A 23 -6.32 -3.90 11.11
C SER A 23 -5.21 -4.28 10.10
N TYR A 24 -4.71 -5.51 10.13
CA TYR A 24 -3.81 -5.97 9.08
C TYR A 24 -4.46 -5.92 7.68
N ASP A 25 -5.76 -6.20 7.58
CA ASP A 25 -6.51 -6.19 6.31
C ASP A 25 -6.51 -4.81 5.64
N PHE A 26 -6.41 -3.73 6.42
CA PHE A 26 -6.24 -2.39 5.88
C PHE A 26 -4.93 -2.25 5.09
N PHE A 27 -3.83 -2.80 5.60
CA PHE A 27 -2.53 -2.78 4.91
C PHE A 27 -2.53 -3.71 3.69
N VAL A 28 -3.25 -4.84 3.76
CA VAL A 28 -3.48 -5.72 2.60
C VAL A 28 -4.28 -4.98 1.52
N ALA A 29 -5.30 -4.20 1.87
CA ALA A 29 -6.05 -3.40 0.91
C ALA A 29 -5.17 -2.34 0.22
N ILE A 30 -4.22 -1.73 0.94
CA ILE A 30 -3.22 -0.83 0.37
C ILE A 30 -2.30 -1.58 -0.60
N HIS A 31 -1.82 -2.76 -0.21
CA HIS A 31 -1.01 -3.62 -1.07
C HIS A 31 -1.73 -3.94 -2.39
N ASP A 32 -3.00 -4.38 -2.34
CA ASP A 32 -3.78 -4.70 -3.54
C ASP A 32 -3.97 -3.50 -4.46
N PHE A 33 -4.17 -2.31 -3.89
CA PHE A 33 -4.29 -1.05 -4.62
C PHE A 33 -2.99 -0.65 -5.31
N VAL A 34 -1.87 -0.70 -4.59
CA VAL A 34 -0.54 -0.41 -5.16
C VAL A 34 -0.18 -1.43 -6.24
N GLY A 35 -0.40 -2.72 -6.00
CA GLY A 35 -0.16 -3.77 -6.99
C GLY A 35 -0.95 -3.56 -8.29
N HIS A 36 -2.20 -3.11 -8.21
CA HIS A 36 -2.98 -2.77 -9.38
C HIS A 36 -2.40 -1.58 -10.17
N ILE A 37 -1.98 -0.51 -9.47
CA ILE A 37 -1.34 0.64 -10.10
C ILE A 37 -0.04 0.23 -10.79
N GLU A 38 0.82 -0.54 -10.12
CA GLU A 38 2.12 -0.98 -10.65
C GLU A 38 1.98 -1.99 -11.81
N SER A 39 0.91 -2.80 -11.82
CA SER A 39 0.61 -3.70 -12.94
C SER A 39 0.24 -2.96 -14.24
N GLN A 40 -0.06 -1.67 -14.15
CA GLN A 40 -0.45 -0.83 -15.27
C GLN A 40 0.57 0.26 -15.53
N LYS A 41 1.35 0.11 -16.60
CA LYS A 41 2.42 1.06 -16.99
C LYS A 41 1.95 2.52 -17.04
N PHE A 42 0.72 2.77 -17.49
CA PHE A 42 0.14 4.12 -17.54
C PHE A 42 -0.12 4.69 -16.13
N LEU A 43 -0.77 3.93 -15.25
CA LEU A 43 -1.07 4.36 -13.89
C LEU A 43 0.21 4.53 -13.07
N SER A 44 1.13 3.57 -13.13
CA SER A 44 2.42 3.64 -12.43
C SER A 44 3.17 4.93 -12.78
N ARG A 45 3.26 5.29 -14.08
CA ARG A 45 3.89 6.56 -14.51
C ARG A 45 3.20 7.80 -13.93
N LYS A 46 1.87 7.80 -13.84
CA LYS A 46 1.09 8.92 -13.29
C LYS A 46 1.22 9.01 -11.76
N ALA A 47 1.32 7.87 -11.08
CA ALA A 47 1.51 7.77 -9.64
C ALA A 47 2.96 8.08 -9.21
N SER A 48 3.95 7.82 -10.07
CA SER A 48 5.41 7.90 -9.80
C SER A 48 5.98 9.30 -9.55
N ARG A 49 5.16 10.31 -9.25
CA ARG A 49 5.70 11.58 -8.76
C ARG A 49 6.30 11.35 -7.36
N PRO A 50 7.60 11.65 -7.14
CA PRO A 50 8.24 11.43 -5.85
C PRO A 50 7.49 12.17 -4.75
N GLY A 51 7.18 11.48 -3.65
CA GLY A 51 6.38 12.01 -2.56
C GLY A 51 5.47 10.95 -1.95
N LYS A 52 4.20 11.32 -1.75
CA LYS A 52 3.27 10.56 -0.89
C LYS A 52 3.00 9.11 -1.37
N TYR A 53 3.08 8.83 -2.68
CA TYR A 53 2.90 7.47 -3.20
C TYR A 53 3.98 6.49 -2.70
N GLN A 54 5.21 6.97 -2.44
CA GLN A 54 6.29 6.12 -1.90
C GLN A 54 5.90 5.48 -0.57
N TYR A 55 5.18 6.19 0.30
CA TYR A 55 4.71 5.64 1.56
C TYR A 55 3.77 4.43 1.39
N LEU A 56 2.96 4.42 0.33
CA LEU A 56 2.11 3.26 0.01
C LEU A 56 2.94 2.12 -0.58
N LYS A 57 3.99 2.43 -1.36
CA LYS A 57 4.94 1.45 -1.87
C LYS A 57 5.75 0.77 -0.77
N ASP A 58 6.07 1.49 0.31
CA ASP A 58 6.75 0.90 1.46
C ASP A 58 5.88 -0.17 2.15
N ILE A 59 4.55 0.04 2.21
CA ILE A 59 3.60 -0.96 2.71
C ILE A 59 3.54 -2.16 1.76
N TYR A 60 3.42 -1.91 0.46
CA TYR A 60 3.41 -2.96 -0.55
C TYR A 60 4.69 -3.82 -0.44
N GLN A 61 5.85 -3.18 -0.41
CA GLN A 61 7.13 -3.86 -0.31
C GLN A 61 7.30 -4.60 1.01
N GLY A 62 6.88 -4.01 2.13
CA GLY A 62 6.94 -4.67 3.44
C GLY A 62 6.05 -5.92 3.52
N ILE A 63 4.91 -5.95 2.84
CA ILE A 63 4.07 -7.15 2.72
C ILE A 63 4.74 -8.20 1.82
N GLU A 64 5.33 -7.81 0.69
CA GLU A 64 6.09 -8.72 -0.18
C GLU A 64 7.29 -9.33 0.55
N ASP A 65 8.03 -8.51 1.29
CA ASP A 65 9.23 -8.91 2.03
C ASP A 65 8.94 -9.81 3.22
N GLY A 66 7.76 -9.66 3.85
CA GLY A 66 7.32 -10.51 4.95
C GLY A 66 6.83 -11.90 4.52
N LYS A 67 6.85 -12.22 3.23
CA LYS A 67 6.55 -13.57 2.73
C LYS A 67 7.74 -14.50 3.02
N PRO A 68 7.49 -15.78 3.35
CA PRO A 68 8.51 -16.72 3.84
C PRO A 68 9.64 -17.06 2.86
N THR A 69 9.65 -16.46 1.68
CA THR A 69 10.59 -16.73 0.58
C THR A 69 11.85 -15.86 0.61
N LEU A 70 11.93 -14.85 1.48
CA LEU A 70 13.06 -13.91 1.54
C LEU A 70 13.84 -14.07 2.84
N SER A 71 15.17 -14.18 2.76
CA SER A 71 16.03 -14.28 3.94
C SER A 71 16.42 -12.88 4.43
N ASP A 72 16.49 -12.70 5.76
CA ASP A 72 16.90 -11.43 6.40
C ASP A 72 18.27 -10.93 5.93
N LYS A 73 19.12 -11.81 5.37
CA LYS A 73 20.47 -11.49 4.90
C LYS A 73 20.47 -10.71 3.58
N ASP A 74 19.37 -10.74 2.84
CA ASP A 74 19.26 -10.14 1.49
C ASP A 74 18.55 -8.78 1.50
N LEU A 75 17.92 -8.42 2.62
CA LEU A 75 17.11 -7.21 2.76
C LEU A 75 17.86 -6.14 3.56
N GLY A 76 17.91 -4.91 3.03
CA GLY A 76 18.42 -3.76 3.78
C GLY A 76 17.61 -3.50 5.04
N HIS A 77 18.24 -2.91 6.07
CA HIS A 77 17.65 -2.73 7.41
C HIS A 77 16.24 -2.13 7.42
N ALA A 78 15.98 -1.12 6.57
CA ALA A 78 14.67 -0.48 6.49
C ALA A 78 13.56 -1.43 6.01
N ARG A 79 13.87 -2.32 5.05
CA ARG A 79 12.93 -3.30 4.50
C ARG A 79 12.60 -4.40 5.50
N VAL A 80 13.62 -4.89 6.21
CA VAL A 80 13.45 -5.84 7.31
C VAL A 80 12.53 -5.26 8.39
N MET A 81 12.78 -4.02 8.81
CA MET A 81 11.93 -3.36 9.82
C MET A 81 10.49 -3.19 9.34
N ALA A 82 10.28 -2.87 8.06
CA ALA A 82 8.93 -2.77 7.52
C ALA A 82 8.18 -4.09 7.52
N ALA A 83 8.82 -5.18 7.09
CA ALA A 83 8.25 -6.52 7.14
C ALA A 83 7.93 -6.97 8.58
N LEU A 84 8.84 -6.71 9.53
CA LEU A 84 8.64 -7.04 10.94
C LEU A 84 7.46 -6.26 11.55
N ASP A 85 7.38 -4.96 11.30
CA ASP A 85 6.29 -4.13 11.82
C ASP A 85 4.93 -4.56 11.27
N LEU A 86 4.83 -4.85 9.96
CA LEU A 86 3.61 -5.38 9.37
C LEU A 86 3.28 -6.79 9.89
N GLY A 87 4.30 -7.62 10.12
CA GLY A 87 4.16 -8.94 10.73
C GLY A 87 3.65 -8.90 12.18
N ARG A 88 4.04 -7.89 12.96
CA ARG A 88 3.50 -7.65 14.30
C ARG A 88 2.02 -7.28 14.25
N ILE A 89 1.64 -6.39 13.32
CA ILE A 89 0.23 -6.01 13.09
C ILE A 89 -0.59 -7.25 12.70
N LYS A 90 -0.07 -8.12 11.82
CA LYS A 90 -0.72 -9.39 11.44
C LYS A 90 -1.01 -10.30 12.64
N LYS A 91 -0.15 -10.28 13.65
CA LYS A 91 -0.30 -11.04 14.90
C LYS A 91 -1.14 -10.31 15.96
N ASN A 92 -1.84 -9.23 15.60
CA ASN A 92 -2.58 -8.34 16.50
C ASN A 92 -1.70 -7.70 17.61
N ASN A 93 -0.37 -7.71 17.45
CA ASN A 93 0.55 -7.02 18.34
C ASN A 93 0.75 -5.59 17.85
N VAL A 94 -0.28 -4.77 18.03
CA VAL A 94 -0.32 -3.38 17.59
C VAL A 94 0.19 -2.44 18.69
N SER A 95 1.00 -1.46 18.30
CA SER A 95 1.59 -0.49 19.20
C SER A 95 1.75 0.84 18.47
N GLU A 96 1.62 1.96 19.18
CA GLU A 96 1.91 3.30 18.63
C GLU A 96 3.41 3.52 18.36
N ASN A 97 4.29 2.60 18.80
CA ASN A 97 5.69 2.56 18.40
C ASN A 97 5.87 1.99 16.98
N ASN A 98 4.90 1.24 16.47
CA ASN A 98 4.90 0.76 15.09
C ASN A 98 4.50 1.90 14.16
N VAL A 99 5.40 2.30 13.27
CA VAL A 99 5.20 3.48 12.41
C VAL A 99 4.01 3.28 11.47
N PHE A 100 3.79 2.07 10.96
CA PHE A 100 2.66 1.79 10.09
C PHE A 100 1.33 1.89 10.82
N TRP A 101 1.26 1.33 12.02
CA TRP A 101 0.06 1.39 12.84
C TRP A 101 -0.28 2.83 13.24
N ARG A 102 0.70 3.58 13.74
CA ARG A 102 0.55 4.99 14.13
C ARG A 102 0.09 5.87 12.96
N LYS A 103 0.63 5.62 11.76
CA LYS A 103 0.33 6.42 10.55
C LYS A 103 -0.84 5.88 9.71
N ARG A 104 -1.65 4.94 10.21
CA ARG A 104 -2.79 4.35 9.47
C ARG A 104 -3.72 5.37 8.79
N GLU A 105 -4.13 6.42 9.51
CA GLU A 105 -4.99 7.47 8.94
C GLU A 105 -4.27 8.31 7.88
N PHE A 106 -2.96 8.54 8.07
CA PHE A 106 -2.14 9.19 7.06
C PHE A 106 -2.07 8.37 5.76
N PHE A 107 -1.93 7.05 5.84
CA PHE A 107 -1.97 6.21 4.65
C PHE A 107 -3.34 6.19 3.99
N ARG A 108 -4.43 6.16 4.77
CA ARG A 108 -5.80 6.24 4.22
C ARG A 108 -6.00 7.53 3.43
N LYS A 109 -5.60 8.68 4.00
CA LYS A 109 -5.65 9.98 3.32
C LYS A 109 -4.78 9.99 2.06
N THR A 110 -3.57 9.45 2.16
CA THR A 110 -2.62 9.37 1.04
C THR A 110 -3.17 8.53 -0.11
N ALA A 111 -3.81 7.40 0.18
CA ALA A 111 -4.47 6.58 -0.83
C ALA A 111 -5.59 7.34 -1.55
N GLY A 112 -6.37 8.15 -0.83
CA GLY A 112 -7.39 9.01 -1.42
C GLY A 112 -6.82 10.09 -2.33
N GLU A 113 -5.72 10.72 -1.94
CA GLU A 113 -5.04 11.71 -2.78
C GLU A 113 -4.48 11.09 -4.07
N VAL A 114 -3.82 9.92 -3.96
CA VAL A 114 -3.30 9.18 -5.13
C VAL A 114 -4.45 8.74 -6.04
N TYR A 115 -5.53 8.21 -5.47
CA TYR A 115 -6.73 7.81 -6.21
C TYR A 115 -7.32 8.98 -7.00
N ASN A 116 -7.55 10.13 -6.34
CA ASN A 116 -8.11 11.31 -6.99
C ASN A 116 -7.25 11.78 -8.16
N GLN A 117 -5.92 11.79 -7.99
CA GLN A 117 -4.99 12.15 -9.07
C GLN A 117 -5.09 11.20 -10.27
N LEU A 118 -5.19 9.89 -10.01
CA LEU A 118 -5.27 8.87 -11.05
C LEU A 118 -6.61 8.90 -11.80
N VAL A 119 -7.73 9.07 -11.10
CA VAL A 119 -9.07 9.14 -11.71
C VAL A 119 -9.23 10.36 -12.61
N VAL A 120 -8.66 11.52 -12.24
CA VAL A 120 -8.67 12.72 -13.11
C VAL A 120 -7.85 12.50 -14.39
N SER A 121 -6.89 11.56 -14.36
CA SER A 121 -6.01 11.26 -15.48
C SER A 121 -6.49 10.11 -16.38
N LEU A 122 -7.64 9.51 -16.07
CA LEU A 122 -8.25 8.37 -16.78
C LEU A 122 -9.47 8.82 -17.57
#